data_AF-A0A8X6JWS1-F1
#
_entry.id   AF-A0A8X6JWS1-F1
#
_cell.length_a   1.000
_cell.length_b   1.000
_cell.length_c   1.000
_cell.angle_alpha   90.00
_cell.angle_beta   90.00
_cell.angle_gamma   90.00
#
_symmetry.space_group_name_H-M   'P 1'
#
loop_
_entity.id
_entity.type
_entity.pdbx_description
1 polymer ?
#
loop_
_entity_poly.entity_id
_entity_poly.type
_entity_poly.pdbx_seq_one_letter_code
_entity_poly.pdbx_strand_id
1 'polypeptide(L)'
;MWVTNHSSILSCSVETSSFHWISSGKINYEATAKFLIRNEKIDIKERYALASFYCFKDDAISLWRNDRINSREMFLVREESSFDWYKLTSNERMGSHYHLGVRTLFPELSRAKKIKWLKYAIKFEKIDSAQFLFCLFHLDDNEKEDIYKEYPCHTILYFLDYPFQSEFLEVADRLFQYLSGNMFFFVLHFLIYKRMIREFNDYNYVYLFVQFWDRSPMHLKQYIQLKNIYQVVQLAIHWEDLTSFCEKDFVKLCQNIDFAFHSP
;
A
#
# COMPACT_ATOMS: atom_id res chain seq x y z
N MET A 1 2.99 1.18 26.32
CA MET A 1 2.30 0.57 25.15
C MET A 1 1.56 1.61 24.32
N TRP A 2 0.52 2.30 24.84
CA TRP A 2 -0.17 3.34 24.05
C TRP A 2 0.76 4.47 23.59
N VAL A 3 1.55 5.06 24.51
CA VAL A 3 2.53 6.12 24.18
C VAL A 3 3.52 5.66 23.12
N THR A 4 4.05 4.44 23.25
CA THR A 4 4.97 3.83 22.28
C THR A 4 4.32 3.68 20.90
N ASN A 5 3.05 3.29 20.84
CA ASN A 5 2.33 3.10 19.57
C ASN A 5 1.97 4.43 18.89
N HIS A 6 1.98 5.55 19.62
CA HIS A 6 1.59 6.87 19.11
C HIS A 6 2.74 7.89 19.14
N SER A 7 3.97 7.45 19.46
CA SER A 7 5.15 8.34 19.48
C SER A 7 5.54 8.84 18.09
N SER A 8 5.06 8.19 17.03
CA SER A 8 5.17 8.67 15.65
C SER A 8 4.13 9.73 15.28
N ILE A 9 3.09 9.91 16.11
CA ILE A 9 1.97 10.83 15.89
C ILE A 9 2.09 12.07 16.80
N LEU A 10 2.49 11.87 18.05
CA LEU A 10 2.61 12.91 19.07
C LEU A 10 4.09 13.15 19.35
N SER A 11 4.60 14.34 19.01
CA SER A 11 5.96 14.76 19.33
C SER A 11 6.10 15.25 20.77
N CYS A 12 4.98 15.61 21.40
CA CYS A 12 4.95 16.03 22.80
C CYS A 12 4.72 14.85 23.77
N SER A 13 5.29 14.96 24.97
CA SER A 13 5.02 14.02 26.06
C SER A 13 3.59 14.22 26.56
N VAL A 14 2.74 13.19 26.42
CA VAL A 14 1.39 13.19 26.98
C VAL A 14 1.44 12.83 28.45
N GLU A 15 0.90 13.69 29.32
CA GLU A 15 0.78 13.40 30.75
C GLU A 15 -0.16 12.21 30.99
N THR A 16 0.18 11.36 31.96
CA THR A 16 -0.64 10.19 32.33
C THR A 16 -2.04 10.57 32.83
N SER A 17 -2.19 11.80 33.34
CA SER A 17 -3.46 12.44 33.73
C SER A 17 -4.43 12.59 32.55
N SER A 18 -3.94 12.57 31.31
CA SER A 18 -4.75 12.70 30.10
C SER A 18 -5.31 11.35 29.61
N PHE A 19 -4.91 10.23 30.22
CA PHE A 19 -5.38 8.90 29.83
C PHE A 19 -6.70 8.56 30.50
N HIS A 20 -7.62 8.03 29.70
CA HIS A 20 -8.87 7.46 30.18
C HIS A 20 -8.62 5.99 30.47
N TRP A 21 -8.86 5.55 31.71
CA TRP A 21 -8.65 4.17 32.13
C TRP A 21 -9.98 3.42 32.18
N ILE A 22 -9.98 2.14 31.79
CA ILE A 22 -11.11 1.24 32.05
C ILE A 22 -10.88 0.45 33.34
N SER A 23 -11.94 -0.16 33.88
CA SER A 23 -11.91 -0.90 35.16
C SER A 23 -10.87 -2.03 35.23
N SER A 24 -10.41 -2.55 34.09
CA SER A 24 -9.34 -3.55 34.01
C SER A 24 -7.92 -2.97 34.12
N GLY A 25 -7.77 -1.67 34.38
CA GLY A 25 -6.47 -1.01 34.49
C GLY A 25 -5.76 -0.79 33.14
N LYS A 26 -6.48 -0.95 32.03
CA LYS A 26 -5.99 -0.64 30.67
C LYS A 26 -6.41 0.76 30.26
N ILE A 27 -5.65 1.37 29.35
CA ILE A 27 -6.03 2.65 28.74
C ILE A 27 -7.16 2.39 27.74
N ASN A 28 -8.23 3.18 27.80
CA ASN A 28 -9.24 3.30 26.77
C ASN A 28 -8.67 4.15 25.63
N TYR A 29 -8.27 3.50 24.55
CA TYR A 29 -7.56 4.15 23.44
C TYR A 29 -8.44 5.19 22.74
N GLU A 30 -9.71 4.84 22.48
CA GLU A 30 -10.65 5.71 21.78
C GLU A 30 -11.01 6.95 22.62
N ALA A 31 -11.36 6.77 23.90
CA ALA A 31 -11.71 7.87 24.78
C ALA A 31 -10.50 8.81 25.03
N THR A 32 -9.32 8.21 25.20
CA THR A 32 -8.06 8.97 25.32
C THR A 32 -7.78 9.78 24.06
N ALA A 33 -7.91 9.17 22.88
CA ALA A 33 -7.70 9.87 21.61
C ALA A 33 -8.67 11.04 21.44
N LYS A 34 -9.97 10.84 21.70
CA LYS A 34 -10.97 11.92 21.65
C LYS A 34 -10.65 13.06 22.60
N PHE A 35 -10.18 12.75 23.81
CA PHE A 35 -9.76 13.76 24.77
C PHE A 35 -8.57 14.57 24.27
N LEU A 36 -7.53 13.90 23.78
CA LEU A 36 -6.32 14.56 23.26
C LEU A 36 -6.60 15.41 22.01
N ILE A 37 -7.50 14.94 21.13
CA ILE A 37 -7.93 15.68 19.94
C ILE A 37 -8.57 17.03 20.31
N ARG A 38 -9.26 17.12 21.45
CA ARG A 38 -9.87 18.36 21.94
C ARG A 38 -8.89 19.26 22.70
N ASN A 39 -7.69 18.76 23.02
CA ASN A 39 -6.70 19.50 23.79
C ASN A 39 -5.94 20.49 22.89
N GLU A 40 -6.31 21.76 22.93
CA GLU A 40 -5.70 22.80 22.11
C GLU A 40 -4.21 23.06 22.38
N LYS A 41 -3.65 22.52 23.48
CA LYS A 41 -2.21 22.56 23.75
C LYS A 41 -1.41 21.64 22.83
N ILE A 42 -2.05 20.60 22.28
CA ILE A 42 -1.43 19.69 21.33
C ILE A 42 -1.43 20.35 19.95
N ASP A 43 -0.33 20.20 19.22
CA ASP A 43 -0.20 20.78 17.89
C ASP A 43 -1.37 20.32 17.00
N ILE A 44 -1.89 21.24 16.19
CA ILE A 44 -3.10 20.99 15.42
C ILE A 44 -2.88 19.89 14.36
N LYS A 45 -1.65 19.74 13.84
CA LYS A 45 -1.28 18.66 12.92
C LYS A 45 -1.31 17.32 13.65
N GLU A 46 -0.81 17.26 14.89
CA GLU A 46 -0.84 16.07 15.75
C GLU A 46 -2.26 15.66 16.16
N ARG A 47 -3.14 16.64 16.41
CA ARG A 47 -4.56 16.38 16.68
C ARG A 47 -5.28 15.83 15.45
N TYR A 48 -5.07 16.44 14.29
CA TYR A 48 -5.63 15.94 13.02
C TYR A 48 -5.12 14.53 12.72
N ALA A 49 -3.84 14.32 12.99
CA ALA A 49 -3.15 13.06 12.85
C ALA A 49 -3.75 11.95 13.72
N LEU A 50 -4.05 12.27 14.98
CA LEU A 50 -4.69 11.36 15.93
C LEU A 50 -6.16 11.10 15.56
N ALA A 51 -6.91 12.13 15.15
CA ALA A 51 -8.27 11.98 14.63
C ALA A 51 -8.30 11.09 13.38
N SER A 52 -7.26 11.22 12.55
CA SER A 52 -7.03 10.38 11.37
C SER A 52 -6.80 8.92 11.72
N PHE A 53 -5.87 8.67 12.63
CA PHE A 53 -5.53 7.32 13.06
C PHE A 53 -6.74 6.56 13.64
N TYR A 54 -7.60 7.24 14.41
CA TYR A 54 -8.79 6.65 15.03
C TYR A 54 -10.07 6.74 14.17
N CYS A 55 -9.99 7.24 12.94
CA CYS A 55 -11.14 7.39 12.04
C CYS A 55 -12.29 8.27 12.58
N PHE A 56 -11.99 9.30 13.38
CA PHE A 56 -13.01 10.26 13.84
C PHE A 56 -13.28 11.30 12.75
N LYS A 57 -14.14 10.95 11.79
CA LYS A 57 -14.41 11.73 10.57
C LYS A 57 -14.71 13.21 10.86
N ASP A 58 -15.65 13.49 11.76
CA ASP A 58 -16.10 14.87 12.02
C ASP A 58 -15.00 15.71 12.67
N ASP A 59 -14.27 15.15 13.64
CA ASP A 59 -13.14 15.81 14.28
C ASP A 59 -12.02 16.07 13.27
N ALA A 60 -11.68 15.08 12.44
CA ALA A 60 -10.64 15.21 11.41
C ALA A 60 -11.01 16.30 10.39
N ILE A 61 -12.26 16.33 9.91
CA ILE A 61 -12.76 17.37 8.99
C ILE A 61 -12.76 18.74 9.67
N SER A 62 -13.20 18.83 10.92
CA SER A 62 -13.23 20.08 11.68
C SER A 62 -11.84 20.67 11.86
N LEU A 63 -10.88 19.84 12.28
CA LEU A 63 -9.48 20.24 12.43
C LEU A 63 -8.87 20.63 11.09
N TRP A 64 -9.13 19.85 10.04
CA TRP A 64 -8.63 20.12 8.68
C TRP A 64 -9.09 21.47 8.15
N ARG A 65 -10.35 21.86 8.42
CA ARG A 65 -10.91 23.16 8.02
C ARG A 65 -10.29 24.35 8.75
N ASN A 66 -9.46 24.13 9.76
CA ASN A 66 -8.79 25.19 10.51
C ASN A 66 -7.59 25.75 9.74
N ASP A 67 -7.52 27.08 9.61
CA ASP A 67 -6.46 27.78 8.86
C ASP A 67 -5.03 27.50 9.36
N ARG A 68 -4.87 27.04 10.62
CA ARG A 68 -3.55 26.67 11.18
C ARG A 68 -3.02 25.33 10.65
N ILE A 69 -3.90 24.38 10.34
CA ILE A 69 -3.54 23.20 9.55
C ILE A 69 -3.22 23.62 8.11
N ASN A 70 -3.96 24.61 7.63
CA ASN A 70 -3.81 25.21 6.29
C ASN A 70 -2.56 26.09 6.14
N SER A 71 -1.66 26.10 7.14
CA SER A 71 -0.31 26.60 6.95
C SER A 71 0.35 25.85 5.79
N ARG A 72 1.13 26.57 4.98
CA ARG A 72 1.66 26.25 3.64
C ARG A 72 2.48 24.95 3.52
N GLU A 73 2.43 24.05 4.50
CA GLU A 73 3.13 22.77 4.56
C GLU A 73 2.21 21.54 4.50
N MET A 74 0.88 21.69 4.70
CA MET A 74 -0.08 20.57 4.69
C MET A 74 -1.08 20.58 3.51
N PHE A 75 -0.98 21.59 2.64
CA PHE A 75 -1.66 21.76 1.35
C PHE A 75 -3.08 21.19 1.17
N LEU A 76 -4.05 22.02 1.62
CA LEU A 76 -5.28 22.47 0.94
C LEU A 76 -6.33 21.40 0.58
N VAL A 77 -7.53 21.50 1.16
CA VAL A 77 -8.77 21.15 0.44
C VAL A 77 -9.64 22.37 0.57
N ARG A 78 -9.65 23.19 -0.48
CA ARG A 78 -10.77 24.08 -0.78
C ARG A 78 -10.99 24.12 -2.28
N GLU A 79 -12.23 23.83 -2.66
CA GLU A 79 -12.83 24.31 -3.91
C GLU A 79 -12.57 25.83 -3.96
N GLU A 80 -12.07 26.45 -5.03
CA GLU A 80 -12.37 26.28 -6.44
C GLU A 80 -11.11 26.55 -7.31
N SER A 81 -11.18 26.11 -8.56
CA SER A 81 -10.39 26.52 -9.74
C SER A 81 -8.87 26.33 -9.85
N SER A 82 -8.05 26.12 -8.81
CA SER A 82 -6.62 25.77 -9.03
C SER A 82 -5.97 24.94 -7.92
N PHE A 83 -6.55 23.78 -7.60
CA PHE A 83 -6.02 22.96 -6.51
C PHE A 83 -5.02 21.88 -6.98
N ASP A 84 -3.81 21.94 -6.43
CA ASP A 84 -2.67 21.06 -6.72
C ASP A 84 -2.52 19.99 -5.62
N TRP A 85 -3.36 18.95 -5.71
CA TRP A 85 -3.36 17.77 -4.81
C TRP A 85 -1.98 17.12 -4.64
N TYR A 86 -1.06 17.39 -5.57
CA TYR A 86 0.35 16.98 -5.58
C TYR A 86 1.11 17.33 -4.30
N LYS A 87 0.65 18.35 -3.57
CA LYS A 87 1.35 18.82 -2.37
C LYS A 87 0.88 18.19 -1.06
N LEU A 88 -0.30 17.58 -1.04
CA LEU A 88 -0.81 16.81 0.11
C LEU A 88 -0.06 15.47 0.19
N THR A 89 0.27 14.90 -0.97
CA THR A 89 0.90 13.58 -1.18
C THR A 89 2.45 13.59 -1.17
N SER A 90 3.09 14.76 -1.20
CA SER A 90 4.56 14.88 -1.24
C SER A 90 5.23 15.03 0.13
N ASN A 91 4.47 15.17 1.22
CA ASN A 91 5.05 15.31 2.56
C ASN A 91 5.33 13.95 3.22
N GLU A 92 6.51 13.38 2.94
CA GLU A 92 6.96 12.05 3.39
C GLU A 92 6.84 11.77 4.90
N ARG A 93 6.60 12.79 5.72
CA ARG A 93 6.41 12.67 7.18
C ARG A 93 5.01 12.23 7.61
N MET A 94 4.02 12.13 6.71
CA MET A 94 2.61 11.91 7.09
C MET A 94 2.11 10.47 6.98
N GLY A 95 2.99 9.46 7.08
CA GLY A 95 2.72 8.04 6.80
C GLY A 95 1.36 7.50 7.26
N SER A 96 0.92 7.77 8.49
CA SER A 96 -0.37 7.28 9.02
C SER A 96 -1.59 8.17 8.68
N HIS A 97 -1.39 9.44 8.32
CA HIS A 97 -2.47 10.40 8.02
C HIS A 97 -2.98 10.29 6.59
N TYR A 98 -2.19 9.66 5.72
CA TYR A 98 -2.57 9.34 4.36
C TYR A 98 -3.79 8.40 4.30
N HIS A 99 -3.92 7.44 5.22
CA HIS A 99 -5.01 6.46 5.19
C HIS A 99 -6.39 7.10 5.43
N LEU A 100 -6.53 7.98 6.42
CA LEU A 100 -7.84 8.61 6.65
C LEU A 100 -8.18 9.63 5.57
N GLY A 101 -7.19 10.44 5.13
CA GLY A 101 -7.42 11.41 4.07
C GLY A 101 -8.01 10.75 2.82
N VAL A 102 -7.44 9.62 2.40
CA VAL A 102 -7.99 8.83 1.29
C VAL A 102 -9.39 8.31 1.63
N ARG A 103 -9.59 7.64 2.77
CA ARG A 103 -10.89 7.03 3.08
C ARG A 103 -12.03 8.02 3.27
N THR A 104 -11.74 9.22 3.75
CA THR A 104 -12.75 10.24 4.05
C THR A 104 -12.99 11.19 2.88
N LEU A 105 -11.94 11.56 2.14
CA LEU A 105 -12.03 12.58 1.09
C LEU A 105 -12.18 11.98 -0.29
N PHE A 106 -11.60 10.81 -0.57
CA PHE A 106 -11.67 10.20 -1.91
C PHE A 106 -13.12 9.98 -2.37
N PRO A 107 -14.07 9.50 -1.54
CA PRO A 107 -15.46 9.33 -1.96
C PRO A 107 -16.12 10.64 -2.43
N GLU A 108 -15.75 11.76 -1.81
CA GLU A 108 -16.29 13.11 -2.07
C GLU A 108 -15.69 13.76 -3.34
N LEU A 109 -14.63 13.18 -3.91
CA LEU A 109 -14.01 13.72 -5.13
C LEU A 109 -14.90 13.51 -6.35
N SER A 110 -14.89 14.49 -7.26
CA SER A 110 -15.47 14.28 -8.59
C SER A 110 -14.71 13.18 -9.35
N ARG A 111 -15.40 12.50 -10.27
CA ARG A 111 -14.85 11.46 -11.16
C ARG A 111 -13.45 11.78 -11.71
N ALA A 112 -13.32 12.91 -12.38
CA ALA A 112 -12.04 13.32 -12.97
C ALA A 112 -10.92 13.52 -11.92
N LYS A 113 -11.26 13.99 -10.72
CA LYS A 113 -10.31 14.17 -9.61
C LYS A 113 -9.90 12.82 -9.00
N LYS A 114 -10.83 11.87 -8.82
CA LYS A 114 -10.53 10.50 -8.34
C LYS A 114 -9.48 9.82 -9.20
N ILE A 115 -9.70 9.80 -10.52
CA ILE A 115 -8.77 9.19 -11.48
C ILE A 115 -7.43 9.90 -11.46
N LYS A 116 -7.40 11.23 -11.59
CA LYS A 116 -6.16 12.00 -11.61
C LYS A 116 -5.33 11.77 -10.34
N TRP A 117 -5.98 11.77 -9.18
CA TRP A 117 -5.31 11.54 -7.90
C TRP A 117 -4.78 10.10 -7.79
N LEU A 118 -5.59 9.10 -8.16
CA LEU A 118 -5.17 7.70 -8.05
C LEU A 118 -3.97 7.41 -8.95
N LYS A 119 -3.99 7.88 -10.20
CA LYS A 119 -2.85 7.77 -11.13
C LYS A 119 -1.59 8.41 -10.56
N TYR A 120 -1.72 9.60 -9.96
CA TYR A 120 -0.62 10.25 -9.27
C TYR A 120 -0.09 9.39 -8.11
N ALA A 121 -0.98 8.91 -7.25
CA ALA A 121 -0.60 8.16 -6.06
C ALA A 121 0.13 6.86 -6.40
N ILE A 122 -0.32 6.14 -7.45
CA ILE A 122 0.37 4.95 -7.97
C ILE A 122 1.75 5.33 -8.53
N LYS A 123 1.81 6.33 -9.42
CA LYS A 123 3.05 6.72 -10.12
C LYS A 123 4.20 7.10 -9.16
N PHE A 124 3.87 7.66 -8.01
CA PHE A 124 4.85 8.10 -7.02
C PHE A 124 4.93 7.18 -5.79
N GLU A 125 4.33 5.99 -5.87
CA GLU A 125 4.32 4.98 -4.78
C GLU A 125 3.84 5.57 -3.44
N LYS A 126 2.84 6.46 -3.49
CA LYS A 126 2.25 7.16 -2.33
C LYS A 126 0.97 6.49 -1.82
N ILE A 127 0.70 5.27 -2.24
CA ILE A 127 -0.51 4.52 -1.89
C ILE A 127 -0.17 3.06 -1.63
N ASP A 128 -0.69 2.51 -0.54
CA ASP A 128 -0.60 1.09 -0.23
C ASP A 128 -1.72 0.28 -0.88
N SER A 129 -1.63 -1.04 -0.78
CA SER A 129 -2.59 -1.98 -1.37
C SER A 129 -4.01 -1.78 -0.85
N ALA A 130 -4.18 -1.54 0.45
CA ALA A 130 -5.49 -1.35 1.06
C ALA A 130 -6.17 -0.06 0.58
N GLN A 131 -5.40 1.03 0.47
CA GLN A 131 -5.88 2.32 -0.06
C GLN A 131 -6.14 2.23 -1.56
N PHE A 132 -5.28 1.57 -2.33
CA PHE A 132 -5.46 1.39 -3.76
C PHE A 132 -6.78 0.66 -4.04
N LEU A 133 -7.01 -0.47 -3.37
CA LEU A 133 -8.22 -1.26 -3.55
C LEU A 133 -9.46 -0.50 -3.07
N PHE A 134 -9.38 0.19 -1.94
CA PHE A 134 -10.44 1.10 -1.50
C PHE A 134 -10.80 2.12 -2.58
N CYS A 135 -9.80 2.78 -3.18
CA CYS A 135 -10.03 3.75 -4.26
C CYS A 135 -10.64 3.08 -5.48
N LEU A 136 -10.13 1.91 -5.87
CA LEU A 136 -10.60 1.14 -7.02
C LEU A 136 -12.08 0.73 -6.86
N PHE A 137 -12.54 0.38 -5.65
CA PHE A 137 -13.94 0.08 -5.36
C PHE A 137 -14.88 1.30 -5.46
N HIS A 138 -14.33 2.52 -5.40
CA HIS A 138 -15.10 3.76 -5.57
C HIS A 138 -15.12 4.27 -7.02
N LEU A 139 -14.54 3.52 -7.94
CA LEU A 139 -14.57 3.78 -9.38
C LEU A 139 -15.63 2.92 -10.06
N ASP A 140 -16.20 3.43 -11.15
CA ASP A 140 -17.02 2.64 -12.08
C ASP A 140 -16.15 1.69 -12.93
N ASP A 141 -16.78 0.77 -13.67
CA ASP A 141 -16.03 -0.27 -14.37
C ASP A 141 -15.20 0.28 -15.55
N ASN A 142 -15.64 1.37 -16.19
CA ASN A 142 -14.86 2.03 -17.25
C ASN A 142 -13.63 2.73 -16.64
N GLU A 143 -13.81 3.37 -15.49
CA GLU A 143 -12.74 4.00 -14.72
C GLU A 143 -11.69 3.00 -14.23
N LYS A 144 -12.12 1.86 -13.68
CA LYS A 144 -11.21 0.78 -13.30
C LYS A 144 -10.41 0.28 -14.50
N GLU A 145 -11.09 0.10 -15.64
CA GLU A 145 -10.47 -0.35 -16.88
C GLU A 145 -9.38 0.62 -17.37
N ASP A 146 -9.58 1.92 -17.23
CA ASP A 146 -8.55 2.92 -17.54
C ASP A 146 -7.32 2.79 -16.62
N ILE A 147 -7.53 2.52 -15.33
CA ILE A 147 -6.44 2.29 -14.38
C ILE A 147 -5.69 1.00 -14.71
N TYR A 148 -6.42 -0.07 -15.04
CA TYR A 148 -5.88 -1.37 -15.42
C TYR A 148 -4.99 -1.32 -16.64
N LYS A 149 -5.38 -0.55 -17.67
CA LYS A 149 -4.59 -0.37 -18.89
C LYS A 149 -3.32 0.42 -18.65
N GLU A 150 -3.37 1.45 -17.81
CA GLU A 150 -2.23 2.35 -17.58
C GLU A 150 -1.25 1.79 -16.54
N TYR A 151 -1.74 1.09 -15.53
CA TYR A 151 -0.95 0.55 -14.41
C TYR A 151 -1.20 -0.95 -14.16
N PRO A 152 -1.11 -1.83 -15.18
CA PRO A 152 -1.44 -3.26 -15.02
C PRO A 152 -0.52 -3.94 -14.01
N CYS A 153 0.77 -3.63 -14.06
CA CYS A 153 1.76 -4.18 -13.14
C CYS A 153 1.47 -3.81 -11.67
N HIS A 154 1.23 -2.54 -11.37
CA HIS A 154 0.95 -2.10 -10.00
C HIS A 154 -0.35 -2.70 -9.50
N THR A 155 -1.38 -2.72 -10.36
CA THR A 155 -2.67 -3.33 -10.03
C THR A 155 -2.48 -4.78 -9.59
N ILE A 156 -1.80 -5.61 -10.38
CA ILE A 156 -1.53 -7.01 -10.03
C ILE A 156 -0.83 -7.12 -8.66
N LEU A 157 0.19 -6.29 -8.42
CA LEU A 157 0.97 -6.35 -7.18
C LEU A 157 0.17 -5.95 -5.94
N TYR A 158 -0.80 -5.06 -6.06
CA TYR A 158 -1.67 -4.68 -4.95
C TYR A 158 -2.61 -5.81 -4.51
N PHE A 159 -2.88 -6.80 -5.36
CA PHE A 159 -3.61 -8.02 -4.98
C PHE A 159 -2.72 -9.09 -4.31
N LEU A 160 -1.43 -8.84 -4.11
CA LEU A 160 -0.56 -9.78 -3.36
C LEU A 160 -0.59 -9.59 -1.85
N ASP A 161 -1.23 -8.54 -1.35
CA ASP A 161 -1.36 -8.27 0.07
C ASP A 161 -2.65 -8.83 0.65
N TYR A 162 -2.57 -9.23 1.92
CA TYR A 162 -3.71 -9.71 2.67
C TYR A 162 -4.84 -8.66 2.75
N PRO A 163 -6.12 -9.03 2.56
CA PRO A 163 -6.65 -10.39 2.31
C PRO A 163 -6.90 -10.75 0.83
N PHE A 164 -6.30 -10.05 -0.14
CA PHE A 164 -6.73 -10.07 -1.53
C PHE A 164 -6.01 -11.09 -2.44
N GLN A 165 -5.18 -11.96 -1.85
CA GLN A 165 -4.37 -12.92 -2.62
C GLN A 165 -5.22 -13.97 -3.35
N SER A 166 -6.44 -14.24 -2.87
CA SER A 166 -7.37 -15.16 -3.53
C SER A 166 -7.82 -14.66 -4.91
N GLU A 167 -7.93 -13.36 -5.07
CA GLU A 167 -8.39 -12.67 -6.29
C GLU A 167 -7.24 -12.39 -7.26
N PHE A 168 -5.99 -12.54 -6.81
CA PHE A 168 -4.79 -12.23 -7.59
C PHE A 168 -4.79 -12.88 -8.98
N LEU A 169 -5.07 -14.18 -9.08
CA LEU A 169 -5.01 -14.90 -10.35
C LEU A 169 -6.09 -14.44 -11.33
N GLU A 170 -7.31 -14.18 -10.84
CA GLU A 170 -8.40 -13.69 -11.68
C GLU A 170 -8.07 -12.30 -12.25
N VAL A 171 -7.52 -11.42 -11.41
CA VAL A 171 -7.08 -10.09 -11.84
C VAL A 171 -5.91 -10.20 -12.82
N ALA A 172 -4.93 -11.06 -12.56
CA ALA A 172 -3.82 -11.31 -13.47
C ALA A 172 -4.28 -11.79 -14.85
N ASP A 173 -5.22 -12.75 -14.89
CA ASP A 173 -5.77 -13.31 -16.12
C ASP A 173 -6.37 -12.21 -17.02
N ARG A 174 -7.09 -11.25 -16.42
CA ARG A 174 -7.64 -10.09 -17.14
C ARG A 174 -6.58 -9.12 -17.63
N LEU A 175 -5.49 -8.95 -16.88
CA LEU A 175 -4.48 -7.91 -17.12
C LEU A 175 -3.32 -8.36 -18.00
N PHE A 176 -3.19 -9.66 -18.30
CA PHE A 176 -2.12 -10.17 -19.16
C PHE A 176 -2.01 -9.45 -20.51
N GLN A 177 -3.15 -9.10 -21.12
CA GLN A 177 -3.18 -8.37 -22.40
C GLN A 177 -2.57 -6.96 -22.34
N TYR A 178 -2.43 -6.38 -21.14
CA TYR A 178 -1.85 -5.05 -20.93
C TYR A 178 -0.39 -5.11 -20.47
N LEU A 179 0.12 -6.29 -20.12
CA LEU A 179 1.50 -6.44 -19.67
C LEU A 179 2.48 -6.47 -20.85
N SER A 180 3.51 -5.63 -20.76
CA SER A 180 4.73 -5.84 -21.55
C SER A 180 5.63 -6.89 -20.89
N GLY A 181 6.57 -7.45 -21.64
CA GLY A 181 7.56 -8.38 -21.09
C GLY A 181 8.35 -7.83 -19.90
N ASN A 182 8.70 -6.53 -19.91
CA ASN A 182 9.37 -5.86 -18.79
C ASN A 182 8.48 -5.77 -17.54
N MET A 183 7.19 -5.45 -17.72
CA MET A 183 6.24 -5.40 -16.61
C MET A 183 6.02 -6.79 -16.02
N PHE A 184 5.87 -7.80 -16.87
CA PHE A 184 5.75 -9.19 -16.44
C PHE A 184 6.99 -9.68 -15.68
N PHE A 185 8.19 -9.35 -16.17
CA PHE A 185 9.45 -9.58 -15.46
C PHE A 185 9.43 -8.97 -14.06
N PHE A 186 8.96 -7.72 -13.92
CA PHE A 186 8.88 -7.06 -12.63
C PHE A 186 7.92 -7.76 -11.66
N VAL A 187 6.76 -8.24 -12.13
CA VAL A 187 5.82 -9.00 -11.31
C VAL A 187 6.44 -10.30 -10.79
N LEU A 188 7.11 -11.07 -11.66
CA LEU A 188 7.80 -12.30 -11.25
C LEU A 188 8.91 -12.03 -10.24
N HIS A 189 9.71 -11.00 -10.50
CA HIS A 189 10.76 -10.57 -9.59
C HIS A 189 10.19 -10.21 -8.22
N PHE A 190 9.08 -9.47 -8.17
CA PHE A 190 8.43 -9.12 -6.91
C PHE A 190 7.90 -10.36 -6.17
N LEU A 191 7.20 -11.26 -6.86
CA LEU A 191 6.71 -12.50 -6.27
C LEU A 191 7.85 -13.34 -5.66
N ILE A 192 8.92 -13.57 -6.41
CA ILE A 192 10.04 -14.39 -5.97
C ILE A 192 10.78 -13.71 -4.81
N TYR A 193 11.27 -12.49 -5.01
CA TYR A 193 12.20 -11.86 -4.07
C TYR A 193 11.53 -11.14 -2.90
N LYS A 194 10.28 -10.69 -3.07
CA LYS A 194 9.56 -9.97 -2.00
C LYS A 194 8.56 -10.86 -1.27
N ARG A 195 7.97 -11.87 -1.91
CA ARG A 195 6.97 -12.73 -1.24
C ARG A 195 7.52 -14.09 -0.85
N MET A 196 8.07 -14.85 -1.80
CA MET A 196 8.57 -16.20 -1.52
C MET A 196 9.84 -16.17 -0.64
N ILE A 197 10.88 -15.45 -1.07
CA ILE A 197 12.19 -15.48 -0.40
C ILE A 197 12.18 -14.82 0.98
N ARG A 198 11.26 -13.89 1.21
CA ARG A 198 11.12 -13.23 2.52
C ARG A 198 10.29 -14.05 3.51
N GLU A 199 9.92 -15.29 3.15
CA GLU A 199 9.21 -16.26 4.00
C GLU A 199 7.92 -15.66 4.61
N PHE A 200 7.14 -14.97 3.78
CA PHE A 200 5.82 -14.48 4.19
C PHE A 200 4.87 -15.67 4.38
N ASN A 201 4.45 -15.91 5.63
CA ASN A 201 3.62 -17.06 6.02
C ASN A 201 2.11 -16.78 5.99
N ASP A 202 1.67 -15.65 5.42
CA ASP A 202 0.26 -15.28 5.34
C ASP A 202 -0.47 -15.88 4.13
N TYR A 203 0.26 -16.41 3.14
CA TYR A 203 -0.33 -17.08 1.98
C TYR A 203 0.64 -18.09 1.34
N ASN A 204 0.14 -19.08 0.60
CA ASN A 204 0.98 -20.01 -0.16
C ASN A 204 1.48 -19.35 -1.47
N TYR A 205 2.50 -18.51 -1.35
CA TYR A 205 3.06 -17.75 -2.48
C TYR A 205 3.79 -18.62 -3.50
N VAL A 206 4.29 -19.79 -3.11
CA VAL A 206 4.88 -20.76 -4.06
C VAL A 206 3.80 -21.29 -4.99
N TYR A 207 2.70 -21.80 -4.43
CA TYR A 207 1.56 -22.24 -5.22
C TYR A 207 0.99 -21.12 -6.10
N LEU A 208 0.82 -19.93 -5.52
CA LEU A 208 0.35 -18.76 -6.27
C LEU A 208 1.26 -18.42 -7.45
N PHE A 209 2.58 -18.48 -7.25
CA PHE A 209 3.58 -18.23 -8.29
C PHE A 209 3.51 -19.27 -9.41
N VAL A 210 3.43 -20.56 -9.07
CA VAL A 210 3.30 -21.66 -10.05
C VAL A 210 2.05 -21.46 -10.91
N GLN A 211 0.90 -21.22 -10.26
CA GLN A 211 -0.36 -20.96 -10.98
C GLN A 211 -0.30 -19.71 -11.86
N PHE A 212 0.31 -18.63 -11.37
CA PHE A 212 0.49 -17.41 -12.13
C PHE A 212 1.35 -17.66 -13.37
N TRP A 213 2.48 -18.36 -13.21
CA TRP A 213 3.34 -18.73 -14.32
C TRP A 213 2.57 -19.60 -15.31
N ASP A 214 1.89 -20.64 -14.87
CA ASP A 214 1.19 -21.56 -15.77
C ASP A 214 0.14 -20.87 -16.64
N ARG A 215 -0.65 -19.96 -16.05
CA ARG A 215 -1.67 -19.18 -16.77
C ARG A 215 -1.10 -18.08 -17.66
N SER A 216 0.18 -17.73 -17.49
CA SER A 216 0.79 -16.64 -18.25
C SER A 216 0.87 -16.93 -19.76
N PRO A 217 0.55 -15.95 -20.62
CA PRO A 217 0.67 -16.09 -22.06
C PRO A 217 2.07 -16.49 -22.54
N MET A 218 2.11 -17.30 -23.61
CA MET A 218 3.36 -17.82 -24.17
C MET A 218 4.37 -16.72 -24.54
N HIS A 219 3.92 -15.61 -25.12
CA HIS A 219 4.83 -14.53 -25.52
C HIS A 219 5.52 -13.85 -24.32
N LEU A 220 4.86 -13.80 -23.15
CA LEU A 220 5.45 -13.30 -21.92
C LEU A 220 6.46 -14.32 -21.35
N LYS A 221 6.14 -15.62 -21.38
CA LYS A 221 7.08 -16.68 -20.98
C LYS A 221 8.35 -16.68 -21.84
N GLN A 222 8.19 -16.56 -23.16
CA GLN A 222 9.31 -16.45 -24.12
C GLN A 222 10.17 -15.22 -23.85
N TYR A 223 9.56 -14.10 -23.50
CA TYR A 223 10.31 -12.92 -23.09
C TYR A 223 11.19 -13.20 -21.86
N ILE A 224 10.65 -13.89 -20.86
CA ILE A 224 11.38 -14.25 -19.64
C ILE A 224 12.49 -15.26 -19.91
N GLN A 225 12.32 -16.21 -20.83
CA GLN A 225 13.36 -17.18 -21.21
C GLN A 225 14.67 -16.52 -21.68
N LEU A 226 14.57 -15.30 -22.21
CA LEU A 226 15.73 -14.50 -22.64
C LEU A 226 16.36 -13.68 -21.49
N LYS A 227 15.82 -13.79 -20.27
CA LYS A 227 16.26 -13.07 -19.08
C LYS A 227 16.91 -14.03 -18.09
N ASN A 228 17.86 -13.50 -17.34
CA ASN A 228 18.59 -14.31 -16.38
C ASN A 228 17.71 -14.83 -15.22
N ILE A 229 16.60 -14.15 -14.92
CA ILE A 229 15.61 -14.63 -13.92
C ILE A 229 14.98 -15.97 -14.31
N TYR A 230 15.05 -16.38 -15.58
CA TYR A 230 14.42 -17.62 -16.04
C TYR A 230 14.91 -18.85 -15.27
N GLN A 231 16.20 -18.92 -14.93
CA GLN A 231 16.74 -20.03 -14.14
C GLN A 231 16.08 -20.10 -12.76
N VAL A 232 15.87 -18.94 -12.13
CA VAL A 232 15.17 -18.83 -10.84
C VAL A 232 13.71 -19.24 -10.96
N VAL A 233 13.03 -18.81 -12.04
CA VAL A 233 11.66 -19.21 -12.34
C VAL A 233 11.55 -20.73 -12.51
N GLN A 234 12.47 -21.36 -13.23
CA GLN A 234 12.48 -22.81 -13.40
C GLN A 234 12.66 -23.54 -12.07
N LEU A 235 13.56 -23.07 -11.21
CA LEU A 235 13.74 -23.64 -9.86
C LEU A 235 12.49 -23.48 -9.00
N ALA A 236 11.84 -22.31 -9.06
CA ALA A 236 10.62 -22.01 -8.32
C ALA A 236 9.43 -22.90 -8.76
N ILE A 237 9.32 -23.23 -10.05
CA ILE A 237 8.24 -24.07 -10.57
C ILE A 237 8.40 -25.52 -10.13
N HIS A 238 9.62 -26.04 -10.12
CA HIS A 238 9.91 -27.43 -9.73
C HIS A 238 10.18 -27.56 -8.23
N TRP A 239 9.74 -26.58 -7.43
CA TRP A 239 10.00 -26.52 -6.00
C TRP A 239 9.46 -27.74 -5.24
N GLU A 240 8.25 -28.18 -5.57
CA GLU A 240 7.61 -29.32 -4.91
C GLU A 240 8.30 -30.65 -5.23
N ASP A 241 8.93 -30.79 -6.40
CA ASP A 241 9.69 -31.98 -6.79
C ASP A 241 11.06 -32.04 -6.08
N LEU A 242 11.56 -30.90 -5.61
CA LEU A 242 12.82 -30.78 -4.88
C LEU A 242 12.64 -31.12 -3.39
N THR A 243 11.82 -32.11 -3.03
CA THR A 243 11.47 -32.54 -1.65
C THR A 243 12.64 -32.70 -0.65
N SER A 244 13.90 -32.68 -1.10
CA SER A 244 15.12 -32.66 -0.27
C SER A 244 15.77 -31.28 -0.05
N PHE A 245 15.30 -30.22 -0.72
CA PHE A 245 15.82 -28.86 -0.61
C PHE A 245 15.07 -28.12 0.50
N CYS A 246 15.81 -27.62 1.49
CA CYS A 246 15.23 -26.71 2.48
C CYS A 246 14.97 -25.35 1.81
N GLU A 247 13.87 -24.69 2.19
CA GLU A 247 13.51 -23.32 1.77
C GLU A 247 14.69 -22.34 1.84
N LYS A 248 15.56 -22.50 2.86
CA LYS A 248 16.78 -21.73 3.05
C LYS A 248 17.80 -21.89 1.91
N ASP A 249 17.90 -23.07 1.31
CA ASP A 249 18.84 -23.33 0.23
C ASP A 249 18.37 -22.70 -1.08
N PHE A 250 17.06 -22.59 -1.29
CA PHE A 250 16.48 -21.86 -2.42
C PHE A 250 16.62 -20.36 -2.27
N VAL A 251 16.35 -19.83 -1.07
CA VAL A 251 16.61 -18.42 -0.76
C VAL A 251 18.07 -18.09 -1.06
N LYS A 252 19.00 -18.93 -0.59
CA LYS A 252 20.44 -18.75 -0.83
C LYS A 252 20.80 -18.85 -2.32
N LEU A 253 20.21 -19.79 -3.04
CA LEU A 253 20.43 -19.97 -4.49
C LEU A 253 19.92 -18.77 -5.29
N CYS A 254 18.70 -18.30 -5.00
CA CYS A 254 18.12 -17.12 -5.62
C CYS A 254 18.93 -15.85 -5.29
N GLN A 255 19.36 -15.68 -4.04
CA GLN A 255 20.21 -14.56 -3.63
C GLN A 255 21.56 -14.57 -4.35
N ASN A 256 22.20 -15.73 -4.48
CA ASN A 256 23.48 -15.85 -5.20
C ASN A 256 23.34 -15.49 -6.68
N ILE A 257 22.22 -15.90 -7.30
CA ILE A 257 21.90 -15.55 -8.67
C ILE A 257 21.66 -14.03 -8.80
N ASP A 258 20.96 -13.41 -7.83
CA ASP A 258 20.71 -11.95 -7.81
C ASP A 258 21.96 -11.10 -7.56
N PHE A 259 22.85 -11.54 -6.66
CA PHE A 259 24.14 -10.88 -6.39
C PHE A 259 25.09 -10.90 -7.60
N ALA A 260 25.02 -11.95 -8.43
CA ALA A 260 25.76 -12.02 -9.68
C ALA A 260 25.24 -11.01 -10.74
N PHE A 261 24.04 -10.45 -10.57
CA PHE A 261 23.47 -9.44 -11.47
C PHE A 261 23.79 -8.00 -11.09
N HIS A 262 24.26 -7.76 -9.85
CA HIS A 262 24.53 -6.43 -9.31
C HIS A 262 26.02 -6.17 -9.02
N SER A 263 26.90 -7.14 -9.29
CA SER A 263 28.36 -6.93 -9.28
C SER A 263 28.83 -6.47 -10.66
N PRO A 264 29.70 -5.44 -10.75
CA PRO A 264 30.15 -4.84 -12.01
C PRO A 264 30.96 -5.79 -12.90
#